data_AF-A0A8V5GMW7-F1
#
_entry.id   AF-A0A8V5GMW7-F1
#
_cell.length_a   1.000
_cell.length_b   1.000
_cell.length_c   1.000
_cell.angle_alpha   90.00
_cell.angle_beta   90.00
_cell.angle_gamma   90.00
#
_symmetry.space_group_name_H-M   'P 1'
#
loop_
_entity.id
_entity.type
_entity.pdbx_description
1 polymer ?
#
loop_
_entity_poly.entity_id
_entity_poly.type
_entity_poly.pdbx_seq_one_letter_code
_entity_poly.pdbx_strand_id
1 'polypeptide(L)'
;PVAGCTSVIGYIPGAPPPALAVRSSPGSRQIQLWHFILELLQKEEFRHVIAWQQGEYGEFVIKDPDEVARLWGRRKCKPQMNYDKLSRALRYYYNKRILHKTKGKRFTYKFDFSHLLLLLWDPRSLCRPPGMPSQRL
;
A
#
# COMPACT_ATOMS: atom_id res chain seq x y z
N PRO A 1 24.59 5.21 24.18
CA PRO A 1 23.39 4.37 24.36
C PRO A 1 22.27 4.75 23.38
N VAL A 2 22.20 4.08 22.22
CA VAL A 2 20.95 3.93 21.45
C VAL A 2 20.95 2.52 20.87
N ALA A 3 20.00 1.70 21.35
CA ALA A 3 19.72 0.34 20.91
C ALA A 3 19.42 0.32 19.40
N GLY A 4 19.83 -0.67 18.61
CA GLY A 4 19.85 -2.09 18.94
C GLY A 4 18.48 -2.72 18.69
N CYS A 5 17.97 -2.69 17.46
CA CYS A 5 16.82 -3.49 17.03
C CYS A 5 17.06 -4.06 15.62
N THR A 6 18.02 -4.97 15.50
CA THR A 6 17.95 -6.04 14.52
C THR A 6 16.84 -7.00 14.95
N SER A 7 15.69 -6.95 14.31
CA SER A 7 14.72 -8.06 14.36
C SER A 7 14.64 -8.68 12.98
N VAL A 8 15.36 -9.80 12.88
CA VAL A 8 15.09 -10.96 12.05
C VAL A 8 13.59 -11.11 11.78
N ILE A 9 13.20 -11.16 10.50
CA ILE A 9 11.89 -11.68 10.11
C ILE A 9 12.14 -13.00 9.41
N GLY A 10 11.86 -14.08 10.15
CA GLY A 10 11.80 -15.44 9.63
C GLY A 10 10.73 -15.56 8.54
N TYR A 11 11.02 -16.41 7.57
CA TYR A 11 10.12 -16.78 6.50
C TYR A 11 8.84 -17.44 7.06
N ILE A 12 7.68 -16.83 6.81
CA ILE A 12 6.37 -17.48 6.94
C ILE A 12 6.01 -18.02 5.55
N PRO A 13 5.77 -19.34 5.36
CA PRO A 13 5.32 -19.87 4.08
C PRO A 13 3.83 -19.56 3.86
N GLY A 14 3.50 -18.88 2.76
CA GLY A 14 2.13 -18.54 2.37
C GLY A 14 1.87 -17.06 2.06
N ALA A 15 2.84 -16.18 2.29
CA ALA A 15 2.77 -14.77 1.88
C ALA A 15 3.27 -14.60 0.43
N PRO A 16 2.65 -13.70 -0.38
CA PRO A 16 3.14 -13.41 -1.73
C PRO A 16 4.60 -12.93 -1.69
N PRO A 17 5.40 -13.23 -2.74
CA PRO A 17 6.85 -13.04 -2.72
C PRO A 17 7.25 -11.57 -2.45
N PRO A 18 8.42 -11.33 -1.81
CA PRO A 18 8.89 -10.02 -1.37
C PRO A 18 9.31 -9.06 -2.51
N ALA A 19 8.90 -9.33 -3.75
CA ALA A 19 9.07 -8.40 -4.87
C ALA A 19 8.27 -7.09 -4.69
N LEU A 20 7.25 -7.10 -3.82
CA LEU A 20 6.49 -5.91 -3.41
C LEU A 20 6.97 -5.30 -2.09
N ALA A 21 8.08 -5.75 -1.51
CA ALA A 21 8.75 -5.01 -0.45
C ALA A 21 9.39 -3.75 -1.07
N VAL A 22 8.54 -2.80 -1.45
CA VAL A 22 8.90 -1.42 -1.73
C VAL A 22 9.64 -0.94 -0.48
N ARG A 23 10.97 -0.95 -0.56
CA ARG A 23 11.87 -0.34 0.40
C ARG A 23 11.61 1.17 0.39
N SER A 24 10.51 1.58 1.01
CA SER A 24 10.32 2.96 1.42
C SER A 24 11.18 3.14 2.66
N SER A 25 12.30 3.83 2.51
CA SER A 25 13.06 4.31 3.66
C SER A 25 12.08 5.02 4.62
N PRO A 26 12.08 4.68 5.92
CA PRO A 26 11.19 5.30 6.89
C PRO A 26 11.58 6.78 7.00
N GLY A 27 10.86 7.65 6.27
CA GLY A 27 11.13 9.09 6.21
C GLY A 27 10.97 9.75 4.84
N SER A 28 10.74 9.02 3.75
CA SER A 28 10.58 9.66 2.44
C SER A 28 9.25 10.43 2.34
N ARG A 29 9.32 11.76 2.22
CA ARG A 29 8.15 12.61 1.93
C ARG A 29 7.54 12.33 0.54
N GLN A 30 8.22 11.51 -0.28
CA GLN A 30 7.81 11.13 -1.63
C GLN A 30 6.77 9.99 -1.66
N ILE A 31 6.43 9.38 -0.53
CA ILE A 31 5.46 8.28 -0.48
C ILE A 31 4.09 8.69 -1.06
N GLN A 32 3.47 7.75 -1.78
CA GLN A 32 2.10 7.87 -2.31
C GLN A 32 1.10 7.20 -1.38
N LEU A 33 -0.15 7.64 -1.41
CA LEU A 33 -1.19 7.16 -0.47
C LEU A 33 -1.42 5.64 -0.59
N TRP A 34 -1.44 5.09 -1.80
CA TRP A 34 -1.67 3.64 -1.97
C TRP A 34 -0.54 2.78 -1.38
N HIS A 35 0.72 3.21 -1.51
CA HIS A 35 1.86 2.56 -0.85
C HIS A 35 1.73 2.63 0.67
N PHE A 36 1.34 3.80 1.19
CA PHE A 36 1.12 3.98 2.63
C PHE A 36 -0.02 3.09 3.16
N ILE A 37 -1.11 2.93 2.42
CA ILE A 37 -2.21 2.03 2.77
C ILE A 37 -1.73 0.58 2.83
N LEU A 38 -0.94 0.13 1.83
CA LEU A 38 -0.34 -1.20 1.86
C LEU A 38 0.61 -1.39 3.05
N GLU A 39 1.36 -0.35 3.44
CA GLU A 39 2.22 -0.39 4.62
C GLU A 39 1.41 -0.57 5.91
N LEU A 40 0.30 0.18 6.08
CA LEU A 40 -0.56 0.03 7.25
C LEU A 40 -1.20 -1.37 7.32
N LEU A 41 -1.64 -1.89 6.17
CA LEU A 41 -2.27 -3.21 6.06
C LEU A 41 -1.33 -4.39 6.38
N GLN A 42 -0.01 -4.18 6.32
CA GLN A 42 0.99 -5.20 6.67
C GLN A 42 1.29 -5.26 8.17
N LYS A 43 0.96 -4.20 8.91
CA LYS A 43 1.33 -4.05 10.33
C LYS A 43 0.17 -4.45 11.22
N GLU A 44 0.39 -5.42 12.09
CA GLU A 44 -0.66 -5.95 12.97
C GLU A 44 -1.21 -4.90 13.94
N GLU A 45 -0.36 -3.97 14.39
CA GLU A 45 -0.73 -2.86 15.27
C GLU A 45 -1.89 -2.02 14.70
N PHE A 46 -2.03 -1.92 13.38
CA PHE A 46 -3.06 -1.11 12.73
C PHE A 46 -4.31 -1.90 12.32
N ARG A 47 -4.45 -3.19 12.66
CA ARG A 47 -5.62 -4.02 12.30
C ARG A 47 -6.96 -3.46 12.79
N HIS A 48 -6.95 -2.66 13.85
CA HIS A 48 -8.14 -1.99 14.39
C HIS A 48 -8.51 -0.73 13.58
N VAL A 49 -7.55 -0.14 12.87
CA VAL A 49 -7.70 1.06 12.02
C VAL A 49 -8.02 0.69 10.58
N ILE A 50 -7.30 -0.28 10.02
CA ILE A 50 -7.42 -0.73 8.64
C ILE A 50 -7.06 -2.21 8.53
N ALA A 51 -7.83 -2.99 7.78
CA ALA A 51 -7.60 -4.42 7.66
C ALA A 51 -8.03 -4.98 6.31
N TRP A 52 -7.38 -6.07 5.89
CA TRP A 52 -7.86 -6.91 4.80
C TRP A 52 -9.20 -7.55 5.17
N GLN A 53 -10.10 -7.66 4.19
CA GLN A 53 -11.34 -8.41 4.33
C GLN A 53 -11.07 -9.89 4.12
N GLN A 54 -11.71 -10.72 4.95
CA GLN A 54 -11.58 -12.17 4.86
C GLN A 54 -12.35 -12.70 3.65
N GLY A 55 -11.74 -13.59 2.87
CA GLY A 55 -12.39 -14.25 1.73
C GLY A 55 -12.31 -13.51 0.38
N GLU A 56 -11.84 -12.25 0.35
CA GLU A 56 -11.72 -11.47 -0.89
C GLU A 56 -10.29 -10.94 -1.08
N TYR A 57 -9.56 -11.51 -2.04
CA TYR A 57 -8.17 -11.12 -2.29
C TYR A 57 -8.05 -9.65 -2.67
N GLY A 58 -7.24 -8.90 -1.92
CA GLY A 58 -6.98 -7.49 -2.16
C GLY A 58 -8.11 -6.53 -1.77
N GLU A 59 -9.21 -7.02 -1.19
CA GLU A 59 -10.23 -6.15 -0.60
C GLU A 59 -9.85 -5.78 0.84
N PHE A 60 -9.92 -4.50 1.17
CA PHE A 60 -9.64 -3.99 2.51
C PHE A 60 -10.71 -3.00 2.96
N VAL A 61 -10.83 -2.84 4.27
CA VAL A 61 -11.72 -1.89 4.92
C VAL A 61 -10.95 -0.94 5.81
N ILE A 62 -11.27 0.35 5.70
CA ILE A 62 -10.85 1.37 6.66
C ILE A 62 -11.90 1.39 7.77
N LYS A 63 -11.53 0.91 8.95
CA LYS A 63 -12.39 0.83 10.13
C LYS A 63 -12.46 2.17 10.86
N ASP A 64 -11.32 2.85 10.94
CA ASP A 64 -11.19 4.19 11.51
C ASP A 64 -10.65 5.18 10.44
N PRO A 65 -11.55 5.88 9.74
CA PRO A 65 -11.19 6.83 8.68
C PRO A 65 -10.35 8.01 9.18
N ASP A 66 -10.62 8.47 10.41
CA ASP A 66 -9.97 9.64 10.99
C ASP A 66 -8.54 9.31 11.38
N GLU A 67 -8.32 8.13 11.98
CA GLU A 67 -6.98 7.68 12.34
C GLU A 67 -6.11 7.41 11.10
N VAL A 68 -6.66 6.81 10.04
CA VAL A 68 -5.94 6.66 8.76
C VAL A 68 -5.52 8.03 8.20
N ALA A 69 -6.42 9.01 8.23
CA ALA A 69 -6.13 10.36 7.75
C ALA A 69 -5.08 11.07 8.60
N ARG A 70 -5.13 10.90 9.93
CA ARG A 70 -4.16 11.44 10.87
C ARG A 70 -2.77 10.84 10.65
N LEU A 71 -2.67 9.52 10.50
CA LEU A 71 -1.40 8.83 10.22
C LEU A 71 -0.82 9.26 8.86
N TRP A 72 -1.68 9.43 7.84
CA TRP A 72 -1.26 9.96 6.54
C TRP A 72 -0.78 11.42 6.63
N GLY A 73 -1.51 12.26 7.37
CA GLY A 73 -1.15 13.64 7.65
C GLY A 73 0.21 13.74 8.34
N ARG A 74 0.45 12.91 9.36
CA ARG A 74 1.74 12.79 10.04
C ARG A 74 2.85 12.39 9.06
N ARG A 75 2.61 11.40 8.20
CA ARG A 75 3.61 10.92 7.22
C ARG A 75 4.01 11.98 6.19
N LYS A 76 3.10 12.86 5.80
CA LYS A 76 3.33 13.91 4.79
C LYS A 76 3.56 15.32 5.39
N CYS A 77 3.62 15.44 6.71
CA CYS A 77 3.65 16.71 7.44
C CYS A 77 2.51 17.66 7.01
N LYS A 78 1.28 17.12 6.89
CA LYS A 78 0.06 17.86 6.56
C LYS A 78 -0.92 17.76 7.74
N PRO A 79 -0.85 18.68 8.72
CA PRO A 79 -1.66 18.60 9.94
C PRO A 79 -3.16 18.77 9.68
N GLN A 80 -3.52 19.44 8.57
CA GLN A 80 -4.91 19.65 8.13
C GLN A 80 -5.44 18.52 7.24
N MET A 81 -4.80 17.33 7.28
CA MET A 81 -5.27 16.15 6.56
C MET A 81 -6.49 15.55 7.28
N ASN A 82 -7.52 15.19 6.52
CA ASN A 82 -8.72 14.52 7.00
C ASN A 82 -9.17 13.47 5.98
N TYR A 83 -10.18 12.69 6.34
CA TYR A 83 -10.66 11.63 5.47
C TYR A 83 -11.26 12.15 4.16
N ASP A 84 -11.94 13.29 4.15
CA ASP A 84 -12.52 13.86 2.92
C ASP A 84 -11.44 14.16 1.87
N LYS A 85 -10.32 14.76 2.29
CA LYS A 85 -9.18 15.03 1.41
C LYS A 85 -8.47 13.74 0.98
N LEU A 86 -8.31 12.79 1.89
CA LEU A 86 -7.70 11.49 1.60
C LEU A 86 -8.55 10.68 0.61
N SER A 87 -9.87 10.63 0.82
CA SER A 87 -10.81 9.93 -0.04
C SER A 87 -10.88 10.54 -1.44
N ARG A 88 -10.59 11.85 -1.58
CA ARG A 88 -10.42 12.47 -2.90
C ARG A 88 -9.27 11.84 -3.68
N ALA A 89 -8.16 11.52 -3.02
CA ALA A 89 -7.03 10.80 -3.61
C ALA A 89 -7.37 9.35 -3.95
N LEU A 90 -8.09 8.63 -3.07
CA LEU A 90 -8.59 7.29 -3.37
C LEU A 90 -9.44 7.25 -4.64
N ARG A 91 -10.32 8.25 -4.83
CA ARG A 91 -11.14 8.35 -6.04
C ARG A 91 -10.33 8.56 -7.31
N TYR A 92 -9.19 9.25 -7.25
CA TYR A 92 -8.29 9.37 -8.40
C TYR A 92 -7.64 8.03 -8.80
N TYR A 93 -7.54 7.08 -7.87
CA TYR A 93 -6.97 5.76 -8.15
C TYR A 93 -7.88 4.83 -8.95
N TYR A 94 -9.18 5.11 -9.04
CA TYR A 94 -10.12 4.27 -9.79
C TYR A 94 -9.79 4.26 -11.27
N ASN A 95 -9.55 5.44 -11.86
CA ASN A 95 -9.21 5.58 -13.28
C ASN A 95 -7.79 5.09 -13.57
N LYS A 96 -6.91 5.12 -12.56
CA LYS A 96 -5.52 4.64 -12.66
C LYS A 96 -5.39 3.12 -12.47
N ARG A 97 -6.50 2.40 -12.25
CA ARG A 97 -6.51 0.95 -12.01
C ARG A 97 -5.53 0.53 -10.90
N ILE A 98 -5.44 1.35 -9.85
CA ILE A 98 -4.62 1.03 -8.66
C ILE A 98 -5.51 0.36 -7.61
N LEU A 99 -6.68 0.95 -7.36
CA LEU A 99 -7.71 0.39 -6.49
C LEU A 99 -9.08 0.88 -6.95
N HIS A 100 -10.13 0.18 -6.51
CA HIS A 100 -11.51 0.49 -6.81
C HIS A 100 -12.36 0.56 -5.53
N LYS A 101 -13.48 1.29 -5.58
CA LYS A 101 -14.46 1.30 -4.50
C LYS A 101 -15.31 0.04 -4.55
N THR A 102 -15.39 -0.69 -3.45
CA THR A 102 -16.37 -1.78 -3.33
C THR A 102 -17.77 -1.18 -3.21
N LYS A 103 -18.66 -1.54 -4.14
CA LYS A 103 -20.06 -1.09 -4.15
C LYS A 103 -20.82 -1.65 -2.96
N GLY A 104 -21.69 -0.86 -2.35
CA GLY A 104 -22.53 -1.29 -1.21
C GLY A 104 -21.81 -1.41 0.13
N LYS A 105 -20.47 -1.31 0.19
CA LYS A 105 -19.71 -1.41 1.45
C LYS A 105 -19.06 -0.08 1.86
N ARG A 106 -19.31 0.33 3.11
CA ARG A 106 -18.76 1.59 3.68
C ARG A 106 -17.25 1.45 3.87
N PHE A 107 -16.50 2.47 3.42
CA PHE A 107 -15.04 2.56 3.57
C PHE A 107 -14.22 1.34 3.09
N THR A 108 -14.84 0.46 2.28
CA THR A 108 -14.19 -0.69 1.68
C THR A 108 -13.73 -0.39 0.25
N TYR A 109 -12.55 -0.89 -0.08
CA TYR A 109 -11.87 -0.70 -1.36
C TYR A 109 -11.12 -1.99 -1.73
N LYS A 110 -10.85 -2.19 -3.03
CA LYS A 110 -10.13 -3.36 -3.54
C LYS A 110 -8.97 -2.94 -4.41
N PHE A 111 -7.77 -3.43 -4.11
CA PHE A 111 -6.59 -3.23 -4.95
C PHE A 111 -6.72 -4.03 -6.25
N ASP A 112 -6.28 -3.44 -7.35
CA ASP A 112 -6.15 -4.15 -8.63
C ASP A 112 -4.70 -4.63 -8.77
N PHE A 113 -4.40 -5.76 -8.13
CA PHE A 113 -3.04 -6.31 -8.15
C PHE A 113 -2.61 -6.78 -9.54
N SER A 114 -3.55 -7.20 -10.40
CA SER A 114 -3.25 -7.58 -11.78
C SER A 114 -2.68 -6.41 -12.57
N HIS A 115 -3.29 -5.23 -12.42
CA HIS A 115 -2.80 -4.02 -13.07
C HIS A 115 -1.55 -3.43 -12.38
N LEU A 116 -1.44 -3.54 -11.05
CA LEU A 116 -0.21 -3.16 -10.33
C LEU A 116 0.98 -4.02 -10.75
N LEU A 117 0.77 -5.32 -10.98
CA LEU A 117 1.82 -6.23 -11.45
C LEU A 117 2.22 -5.89 -12.90
N LEU A 118 1.27 -5.52 -13.76
CA LEU A 118 1.55 -5.01 -15.10
C LEU A 118 2.35 -3.70 -15.08
N LEU A 119 2.02 -2.77 -14.18
CA LEU A 119 2.82 -1.54 -14.00
C LEU A 119 4.24 -1.83 -13.54
N LEU A 120 4.47 -2.92 -12.81
CA LEU A 120 5.80 -3.36 -12.38
C LEU A 120 6.53 -4.18 -13.46
N TRP A 121 5.82 -4.70 -14.46
CA TRP A 121 6.35 -5.46 -15.59
C TRP A 121 6.51 -4.62 -16.88
N ASP A 122 5.88 -3.44 -16.95
CA ASP A 122 6.05 -2.51 -18.07
C ASP A 122 7.53 -2.03 -18.13
N PRO A 123 8.24 -2.29 -19.25
CA PRO A 123 9.63 -1.86 -19.44
C PRO A 123 9.86 -0.34 -19.33
N ARG A 124 8.79 0.47 -19.38
CA ARG A 124 8.84 1.94 -19.24
C ARG A 124 8.64 2.43 -17.81
N SER A 125 8.23 1.55 -16.89
CA SER A 125 8.12 1.85 -15.47
C SER A 125 9.48 1.59 -14.78
N LEU A 126 10.11 2.67 -14.31
CA LEU A 126 11.43 2.85 -13.67
C LEU A 126 12.04 1.79 -12.70
N CYS A 127 11.47 0.60 -12.52
CA CYS A 127 12.10 -0.49 -11.77
C CYS A 127 12.19 -1.75 -12.65
N ARG A 128 13.25 -1.85 -13.46
CA ARG A 128 13.64 -3.12 -14.08
C ARG A 128 14.04 -4.11 -12.97
N PRO A 129 13.39 -5.28 -12.82
CA PRO A 129 13.89 -6.31 -11.90
C PRO A 129 15.27 -6.80 -12.39
N PRO A 130 16.27 -6.90 -11.51
CA PRO A 130 17.57 -7.44 -11.88
C PRO A 130 17.42 -8.93 -12.22
N GLY A 131 17.78 -9.32 -13.44
CA GLY A 131 17.85 -10.72 -13.85
C GLY A 131 17.00 -11.15 -15.05
N MET A 132 16.26 -10.25 -15.71
CA MET A 132 15.53 -10.64 -16.91
C MET A 132 16.47 -10.74 -18.12
N PRO A 133 16.63 -11.92 -18.76
CA PRO A 133 17.45 -12.07 -19.95
C PRO A 133 16.84 -11.28 -21.10
N SER A 134 17.69 -10.53 -21.80
CA SER A 134 17.31 -9.77 -22.99
C SER A 134 16.93 -10.74 -24.09
N GLN A 135 15.63 -10.90 -24.38
CA GLN A 135 15.23 -11.48 -25.65
C GLN A 135 15.50 -10.46 -26.75
N ARG A 136 16.63 -10.68 -27.40
CA ARG A 136 17.07 -9.99 -28.61
C ARG A 136 16.21 -10.53 -29.76
N LEU A 137 15.40 -9.66 -30.36
CA LEU A 137 15.00 -9.78 -31.76
C LEU A 137 16.16 -9.28 -32.62
#